data_AF-A0A2G2E9N8-F1
#
_entry.id   AF-A0A2G2E9N8-F1
#
_cell.length_a   1.000
_cell.length_b   1.000
_cell.length_c   1.000
_cell.angle_alpha   90.00
_cell.angle_beta   90.00
_cell.angle_gamma   90.00
#
_symmetry.space_group_name_H-M   'P 1'
#
loop_
_entity.id
_entity.type
_entity.pdbx_description
1 polymer ?
#
loop_
_entity_poly.entity_id
_entity_poly.type
_entity_poly.pdbx_seq_one_letter_code
_entity_poly.pdbx_strand_id
1 'polypeptide(L)'
;MKQSLILLFALFSAANYSSAQDSDPIQFPQLITGGGHNFQVIGTDSHAFVDSLFTQFSGTKRKGYVWKFRKVEIPGISEPVTLQVHQGIKGYYEKEKCDTNSCGGGSYFHTFTSEKYKKSLLSRKTDLEHPAIIIYIKRGRQYGLKTKEEAEIAKAYLRSIFEG
;
A
#
# COMPACT_ATOMS: atom_id res chain seq x y z
N MET A 1 51.49 -18.15 50.75
CA MET A 1 50.09 -17.88 50.37
C MET A 1 49.99 -16.49 49.75
N LYS A 2 50.00 -16.39 48.42
CA LYS A 2 49.57 -15.21 47.66
C LYS A 2 49.05 -15.74 46.32
N GLN A 3 47.74 -16.02 46.25
CA GLN A 3 47.09 -16.41 45.00
C GLN A 3 46.59 -15.14 44.32
N SER A 4 46.97 -15.02 43.05
CA SER A 4 46.75 -13.88 42.18
C SER A 4 45.27 -13.58 41.97
N LEU A 5 44.95 -12.29 42.06
CA LEU A 5 43.64 -11.69 41.83
C LEU A 5 43.29 -11.80 40.34
N ILE A 6 42.28 -12.60 39.99
CA ILE A 6 41.76 -12.68 38.62
C ILE A 6 40.77 -11.53 38.43
N LEU A 7 41.12 -10.58 37.55
CA LEU A 7 40.24 -9.52 37.08
C LEU A 7 39.08 -10.12 36.25
N LEU A 8 37.85 -9.98 36.74
CA LEU A 8 36.65 -10.14 35.92
C LEU A 8 36.43 -8.87 35.09
N PHE A 9 36.76 -8.92 33.80
CA PHE A 9 36.22 -8.00 32.80
C PHE A 9 34.85 -8.52 32.35
N ALA A 10 33.78 -8.09 33.03
CA ALA A 10 32.43 -8.22 32.52
C ALA A 10 32.20 -7.13 31.47
N LEU A 11 32.51 -7.44 30.20
CA LEU A 11 32.04 -6.68 29.05
C LEU A 11 30.52 -6.84 28.97
N PHE A 12 29.80 -5.98 29.68
CA PHE A 12 28.38 -5.70 29.42
C PHE A 12 28.32 -5.00 28.06
N SER A 13 28.23 -5.80 27.00
CA SER A 13 27.76 -5.33 25.71
C SER A 13 26.33 -4.85 25.91
N ALA A 14 26.15 -3.55 26.11
CA ALA A 14 24.87 -2.90 25.96
C ALA A 14 24.44 -3.10 24.50
N ALA A 15 23.76 -4.21 24.23
CA ALA A 15 22.98 -4.39 23.03
C ALA A 15 21.90 -3.31 23.10
N ASN A 16 22.17 -2.19 22.44
CA ASN A 16 21.16 -1.23 22.06
C ASN A 16 20.22 -1.98 21.11
N TYR A 17 19.23 -2.69 21.66
CA TYR A 17 18.00 -3.00 20.96
C TYR A 17 17.31 -1.65 20.71
N SER A 18 17.81 -0.92 19.71
CA SER A 18 17.00 0.08 19.04
C SER A 18 15.97 -0.72 18.26
N SER A 19 14.83 -1.00 18.89
CA SER A 19 13.64 -1.26 18.12
C SER A 19 13.25 0.08 17.52
N ALA A 20 13.90 0.43 16.40
CA ALA A 20 13.24 1.28 15.43
C ALA A 20 11.93 0.55 15.13
N GLN A 21 10.83 1.04 15.68
CA GLN A 21 9.53 0.75 15.13
C GLN A 21 9.62 1.24 13.69
N ASP A 22 9.89 0.32 12.76
CA ASP A 22 9.70 0.56 11.34
C ASP A 22 8.23 0.96 11.19
N SER A 23 7.98 2.26 11.18
CA SER A 23 6.73 2.79 10.67
C SER A 23 6.75 2.46 9.20
N ASP A 24 6.13 1.33 8.84
CA ASP A 24 6.00 0.83 7.48
C ASP A 24 5.71 2.04 6.56
N PRO A 25 6.62 2.43 5.64
CA PRO A 25 6.55 3.71 4.92
C PRO A 25 5.30 3.80 4.01
N ILE A 26 4.64 2.65 3.82
CA ILE A 26 3.36 2.49 3.17
C ILE A 26 2.40 1.68 4.02
N GLN A 27 1.13 2.09 4.05
CA GLN A 27 0.05 1.21 4.45
C GLN A 27 -0.47 0.45 3.22
N PHE A 28 -0.67 -0.86 3.36
CA PHE A 28 -1.19 -1.72 2.30
C PHE A 28 -2.53 -2.37 2.68
N PRO A 29 -3.61 -1.60 2.91
CA PRO A 29 -4.89 -2.17 3.30
C PRO A 29 -5.59 -2.86 2.12
N GLN A 30 -6.35 -3.89 2.46
CA GLN A 30 -7.27 -4.53 1.52
C GLN A 30 -8.53 -3.67 1.37
N LEU A 31 -9.03 -3.58 0.13
CA LEU A 31 -10.27 -2.91 -0.25
C LEU A 31 -11.23 -3.93 -0.87
N ILE A 32 -12.38 -4.17 -0.23
CA ILE A 32 -13.43 -5.03 -0.77
C ILE A 32 -14.43 -4.15 -1.52
N THR A 33 -14.55 -4.34 -2.84
CA THR A 33 -15.53 -3.60 -3.66
C THR A 33 -16.00 -4.45 -4.83
N GLY A 34 -17.25 -4.26 -5.25
CA GLY A 34 -17.88 -5.01 -6.34
C GLY A 34 -17.78 -6.53 -6.20
N GLY A 35 -17.75 -7.04 -4.96
CA GLY A 35 -17.61 -8.46 -4.66
C GLY A 35 -16.24 -9.05 -4.99
N GLY A 36 -15.16 -8.26 -4.94
CA GLY A 36 -13.80 -8.79 -5.04
C GLY A 36 -12.80 -8.05 -4.16
N HIS A 37 -11.65 -8.71 -3.96
CA HIS A 37 -10.55 -8.20 -3.16
C HIS A 37 -9.60 -7.34 -4.01
N ASN A 38 -9.31 -6.14 -3.54
CA ASN A 38 -8.45 -5.14 -4.16
C ASN A 38 -7.53 -4.55 -3.08
N PHE A 39 -6.62 -3.67 -3.46
CA PHE A 39 -5.65 -3.12 -2.51
C PHE A 39 -5.50 -1.62 -2.64
N GLN A 40 -5.07 -0.97 -1.56
CA GLN A 40 -4.59 0.40 -1.58
C GLN A 40 -3.12 0.42 -1.14
N VAL A 41 -2.36 1.39 -1.64
CA VAL A 41 -1.06 1.76 -1.08
C VAL A 41 -1.17 3.22 -0.68
N ILE A 42 -1.07 3.50 0.62
CA ILE A 42 -1.31 4.82 1.20
C ILE A 42 -0.03 5.28 1.86
N GLY A 43 0.42 6.49 1.55
CA GLY A 43 1.65 7.05 2.07
C GLY A 43 2.44 7.78 0.99
N THR A 44 3.50 8.47 1.42
CA THR A 44 4.41 9.22 0.54
C THR A 44 5.04 8.33 -0.52
N ASP A 45 5.27 7.07 -0.19
CA ASP A 45 5.98 6.12 -1.06
C ASP A 45 5.04 5.38 -2.02
N SER A 46 3.75 5.71 -2.02
CA SER A 46 2.80 5.24 -3.03
C SER A 46 3.23 5.61 -4.46
N HIS A 47 4.04 6.66 -4.63
CA HIS A 47 4.64 7.01 -5.91
C HIS A 47 5.76 6.05 -6.32
N ALA A 48 6.66 5.70 -5.40
CA ALA A 48 7.73 4.74 -5.64
C ALA A 48 7.15 3.36 -6.00
N PHE A 49 6.05 2.95 -5.35
CA PHE A 49 5.32 1.74 -5.74
C PHE A 49 4.87 1.76 -7.20
N VAL A 50 4.36 2.90 -7.69
CA VAL A 50 3.99 3.05 -9.10
C VAL A 50 5.20 2.88 -10.00
N ASP A 51 6.35 3.46 -9.64
CA ASP A 51 7.57 3.31 -10.42
C ASP A 51 8.01 1.83 -10.49
N SER A 52 7.97 1.10 -9.37
CA SER A 52 8.24 -0.35 -9.35
C SER A 52 7.30 -1.14 -10.25
N LEU A 53 5.99 -0.81 -10.28
CA LEU A 53 5.05 -1.43 -11.22
C LEU A 53 5.43 -1.19 -12.69
N PHE A 54 5.90 0.01 -13.05
CA PHE A 54 6.34 0.30 -14.41
C PHE A 54 7.66 -0.37 -14.77
N THR A 55 8.56 -0.55 -13.80
CA THR A 55 9.79 -1.33 -13.96
C THR A 55 9.45 -2.81 -14.18
N GLN A 56 8.55 -3.37 -13.39
CA GLN A 56 8.13 -4.77 -13.48
C GLN A 56 7.35 -5.06 -14.77
N PHE A 57 6.53 -4.11 -15.24
CA PHE A 57 5.59 -4.32 -16.34
C PHE A 57 5.80 -3.32 -17.49
N SER A 58 6.80 -3.59 -18.34
CA SER A 58 7.21 -2.72 -19.45
C SER A 58 6.14 -2.48 -20.54
N GLY A 59 5.08 -3.29 -20.59
CA GLY A 59 4.03 -3.20 -21.61
C GLY A 59 3.06 -2.02 -21.46
N THR A 60 3.08 -1.30 -20.34
CA THR A 60 2.13 -0.21 -20.06
C THR A 60 2.80 1.16 -20.20
N LYS A 61 2.19 2.07 -20.95
CA LYS A 61 2.67 3.46 -21.07
C LYS A 61 2.20 4.31 -19.90
N ARG A 62 3.11 5.13 -19.34
CA ARG A 62 2.81 6.08 -18.27
C ARG A 62 2.10 7.32 -18.80
N LYS A 63 0.78 7.23 -19.01
CA LYS A 63 -0.08 8.35 -19.43
C LYS A 63 -1.27 8.52 -18.50
N GLY A 64 -1.52 9.76 -18.07
CA GLY A 64 -2.59 10.05 -17.10
C GLY A 64 -2.31 9.41 -15.74
N TYR A 65 -3.36 9.08 -15.00
CA TYR A 65 -3.28 8.60 -13.61
C TYR A 65 -4.03 7.28 -13.38
N VAL A 66 -4.52 6.68 -14.47
CA VAL A 66 -5.15 5.36 -14.45
C VAL A 66 -4.42 4.48 -15.44
N TRP A 67 -3.79 3.43 -14.93
CA TRP A 67 -2.99 2.50 -15.73
C TRP A 67 -3.57 1.11 -15.65
N LYS A 68 -3.38 0.33 -16.71
CA LYS A 68 -3.87 -1.05 -16.81
C LYS A 68 -2.72 -1.96 -17.23
N PHE A 69 -2.14 -2.63 -16.25
CA PHE A 69 -1.15 -3.69 -16.49
C PHE A 69 -1.93 -4.98 -16.77
N ARG A 70 -1.84 -5.47 -18.00
CA ARG A 70 -2.63 -6.62 -18.47
C ARG A 70 -1.78 -7.89 -18.48
N LYS A 71 -2.44 -9.04 -18.38
CA LYS A 71 -1.81 -10.36 -18.41
C LYS A 71 -0.75 -10.51 -17.31
N VAL A 72 -1.04 -9.97 -16.12
CA VAL A 72 -0.16 -10.12 -14.96
C VAL A 72 -0.35 -11.51 -14.41
N GLU A 73 0.72 -12.30 -14.42
CA GLU A 73 0.78 -13.62 -13.81
C GLU A 73 1.19 -13.47 -12.34
N ILE A 74 0.33 -13.94 -11.44
CA ILE A 74 0.61 -13.95 -10.00
C ILE A 74 0.81 -15.43 -9.62
N PRO A 75 2.01 -15.84 -9.17
CA PRO A 75 2.23 -17.20 -8.71
C PRO A 75 1.20 -17.61 -7.65
N GLY A 76 0.59 -18.79 -7.82
CA GLY A 76 -0.50 -19.26 -6.95
C GLY A 76 -1.90 -18.80 -7.37
N ILE A 77 -2.03 -17.97 -8.41
CA ILE A 77 -3.32 -17.59 -9.01
C ILE A 77 -3.37 -18.17 -10.43
N SER A 78 -4.37 -19.02 -10.69
CA SER A 78 -4.46 -19.81 -11.92
C SER A 78 -4.59 -18.99 -13.20
N GLU A 79 -5.35 -17.90 -13.15
CA GLU A 79 -5.64 -17.06 -14.31
C GLU A 79 -4.90 -15.72 -14.25
N PRO A 80 -4.30 -15.26 -15.37
CA PRO A 80 -3.71 -13.93 -15.44
C PRO A 80 -4.73 -12.83 -15.12
N VAL A 81 -4.29 -11.81 -14.41
CA VAL A 81 -5.13 -10.69 -13.99
C VAL A 81 -4.77 -9.41 -14.73
N THR A 82 -5.65 -8.42 -14.61
CA THR A 82 -5.36 -7.03 -14.94
C THR A 82 -5.26 -6.23 -13.64
N LEU A 83 -4.14 -5.55 -13.43
CA LEU A 83 -3.99 -4.55 -12.39
C LEU A 83 -4.43 -3.20 -12.98
N GLN A 84 -5.62 -2.74 -12.59
CA GLN A 84 -6.08 -1.39 -12.90
C GLN A 84 -5.74 -0.47 -11.74
N VAL A 85 -4.69 0.32 -11.92
CA VAL A 85 -4.09 1.17 -10.88
C VAL A 85 -4.56 2.60 -11.05
N HIS A 86 -5.13 3.18 -10.00
CA HIS A 86 -5.61 4.55 -9.94
C HIS A 86 -4.71 5.34 -8.97
N GLN A 87 -4.06 6.40 -9.44
CA GLN A 87 -3.30 7.32 -8.60
C GLN A 87 -4.18 8.47 -8.11
N GLY A 88 -4.02 8.84 -6.83
CA GLY A 88 -4.87 9.84 -6.21
C GLY A 88 -4.49 10.22 -4.79
N ILE A 89 -5.50 10.69 -4.07
CA ILE A 89 -5.44 11.04 -2.65
C ILE A 89 -6.49 10.20 -1.91
N LYS A 90 -6.08 9.58 -0.80
CA LYS A 90 -6.96 8.95 0.19
C LYS A 90 -7.20 9.94 1.31
N GLY A 91 -8.46 10.21 1.63
CA GLY A 91 -8.84 11.06 2.75
C GLY A 91 -9.75 10.34 3.74
N TYR A 92 -9.77 10.86 4.96
CA TYR A 92 -10.65 10.41 6.05
C TYR A 92 -11.55 11.57 6.47
N TYR A 93 -12.82 11.29 6.74
CA TYR A 93 -13.71 12.30 7.31
C TYR A 93 -13.37 12.51 8.78
N GLU A 94 -13.43 13.77 9.23
CA GLU A 94 -13.36 14.09 10.65
C GLU A 94 -14.47 13.32 11.39
N LYS A 95 -14.17 12.83 12.59
CA LYS A 95 -15.14 12.12 13.44
C LYS A 95 -16.15 13.13 14.01
N GLU A 96 -16.93 13.79 13.17
CA GLU A 96 -18.01 14.64 13.64
C GLU A 96 -19.29 13.81 13.79
N LYS A 97 -19.58 13.49 15.07
CA LYS A 97 -20.83 12.94 15.62
C LYS A 97 -21.03 11.44 15.39
N CYS A 98 -20.61 10.68 16.40
CA CYS A 98 -21.23 9.39 16.69
C CYS A 98 -22.74 9.62 16.92
N ASP A 99 -23.60 9.03 16.09
CA ASP A 99 -24.95 8.74 16.53
C ASP A 99 -24.96 7.35 17.20
N THR A 100 -26.03 7.01 17.91
CA THR A 100 -26.16 5.77 18.67
C THR A 100 -26.02 4.48 17.83
N ASN A 101 -25.96 4.60 16.50
CA ASN A 101 -25.95 3.48 15.56
C ASN A 101 -24.73 3.45 14.62
N SER A 102 -23.84 4.46 14.65
CA SER A 102 -22.69 4.52 13.74
C SER A 102 -21.48 5.24 14.33
N CYS A 103 -20.51 4.45 14.79
CA CYS A 103 -19.17 4.92 15.16
C CYS A 103 -18.16 4.53 14.08
N GLY A 104 -17.82 5.44 13.18
CA GLY A 104 -16.76 5.21 12.21
C GLY A 104 -16.58 6.37 11.24
N GLY A 105 -15.41 7.04 11.30
CA GLY A 105 -15.05 8.04 10.29
C GLY A 105 -14.99 7.35 8.92
N GLY A 106 -15.81 7.79 7.98
CA GLY A 106 -15.75 7.27 6.62
C GLY A 106 -14.44 7.67 5.93
N SER A 107 -14.21 7.14 4.73
CA SER A 107 -13.06 7.52 3.92
C SER A 107 -13.44 7.68 2.47
N TYR A 108 -12.67 8.48 1.74
CA TYR A 108 -12.88 8.75 0.33
C TYR A 108 -11.56 8.62 -0.45
N PHE A 109 -11.67 8.41 -1.76
CA PHE A 109 -10.51 8.40 -2.63
C PHE A 109 -10.78 9.24 -3.88
N HIS A 110 -9.92 10.21 -4.13
CA HIS A 110 -9.96 11.02 -5.34
C HIS A 110 -8.88 10.57 -6.32
N THR A 111 -9.30 9.87 -7.38
CA THR A 111 -8.41 9.59 -8.51
C THR A 111 -8.08 10.90 -9.23
N PHE A 112 -6.81 11.13 -9.55
CA PHE A 112 -6.43 12.25 -10.38
C PHE A 112 -6.95 12.06 -11.81
N THR A 113 -7.51 13.11 -12.40
CA THR A 113 -8.09 13.06 -13.75
C THR A 113 -7.33 13.94 -14.75
N SER A 114 -6.60 14.94 -14.26
CA SER A 114 -5.75 15.85 -15.03
C SER A 114 -4.71 16.52 -14.14
N GLU A 115 -3.66 17.09 -14.72
CA GLU A 115 -2.67 17.88 -13.98
C GLU A 115 -3.31 19.09 -13.27
N LYS A 116 -4.31 19.73 -13.91
CA LYS A 116 -5.08 20.82 -13.29
C LYS A 116 -5.82 20.35 -12.03
N TYR A 117 -6.50 19.20 -12.12
CA TYR A 117 -7.26 18.64 -10.99
C TYR A 117 -6.32 18.16 -9.88
N LYS A 118 -5.21 17.49 -10.21
CA LYS A 118 -4.18 17.09 -9.26
C LYS A 118 -3.63 18.29 -8.49
N LYS A 119 -3.22 19.35 -9.19
CA LYS A 119 -2.74 20.59 -8.55
C LYS A 119 -3.80 21.20 -7.65
N SER A 120 -5.04 21.26 -8.11
CA SER A 120 -6.16 21.77 -7.33
C SER A 120 -6.46 20.94 -6.09
N LEU A 121 -6.28 19.62 -6.10
CA LEU A 121 -6.47 18.79 -4.91
C LEU A 121 -5.31 18.99 -3.93
N LEU A 122 -4.07 18.95 -4.43
CA LEU A 122 -2.87 19.11 -3.59
C LEU A 122 -2.80 20.48 -2.91
N SER A 123 -3.32 21.55 -3.52
CA SER A 123 -3.30 22.90 -2.94
C SER A 123 -4.27 23.13 -1.78
N ARG A 124 -5.24 22.23 -1.60
CA ARG A 124 -6.28 22.28 -0.54
C ARG A 124 -6.30 20.98 0.26
N LYS A 125 -5.15 20.28 0.25
CA LYS A 125 -4.95 19.03 0.96
C LYS A 125 -5.02 19.27 2.46
N THR A 126 -5.75 18.42 3.18
CA THR A 126 -5.77 18.45 4.65
C THR A 126 -4.76 17.45 5.25
N ASP A 127 -4.57 17.51 6.56
CA ASP A 127 -3.71 16.55 7.27
C ASP A 127 -4.31 15.14 7.30
N LEU A 128 -5.61 15.01 7.07
CA LEU A 128 -6.34 13.73 6.95
C LEU A 128 -6.27 13.15 5.54
N GLU A 129 -5.58 13.80 4.62
CA GLU A 129 -5.42 13.35 3.25
C GLU A 129 -3.99 12.87 3.00
N HIS A 130 -3.83 11.76 2.29
CA HIS A 130 -2.54 11.14 2.01
C HIS A 130 -2.42 10.78 0.52
N PRO A 131 -1.25 10.94 -0.10
CA PRO A 131 -0.98 10.35 -1.40
C PRO A 131 -1.27 8.85 -1.35
N ALA A 132 -1.94 8.33 -2.38
CA ALA A 132 -2.28 6.92 -2.42
C ALA A 132 -2.53 6.42 -3.85
N ILE A 133 -2.49 5.10 -3.99
CA ILE A 133 -3.02 4.40 -5.15
C ILE A 133 -4.09 3.38 -4.75
N ILE A 134 -5.04 3.12 -5.64
CA ILE A 134 -5.92 1.94 -5.58
C ILE A 134 -5.51 0.99 -6.70
N ILE A 135 -5.33 -0.28 -6.35
CA ILE A 135 -5.03 -1.36 -7.28
C ILE A 135 -6.27 -2.26 -7.36
N TYR A 136 -7.05 -2.08 -8.43
CA TYR A 136 -8.15 -2.98 -8.73
C TYR A 136 -7.63 -4.21 -9.46
N ILE A 137 -7.93 -5.40 -8.95
CA ILE A 137 -7.52 -6.66 -9.57
C ILE A 137 -8.71 -7.23 -10.32
N LYS A 138 -8.55 -7.44 -11.62
CA LYS A 138 -9.64 -7.84 -12.52
C LYS A 138 -9.30 -9.09 -13.32
N ARG A 139 -10.29 -9.97 -13.49
CA ARG A 139 -10.31 -11.05 -14.49
C ARG A 139 -11.32 -10.65 -15.57
N GLY A 140 -10.82 -10.30 -16.76
CA GLY A 140 -11.64 -9.68 -17.79
C GLY A 140 -12.30 -8.37 -17.32
N ARG A 141 -13.65 -8.34 -17.28
CA ARG A 141 -14.44 -7.18 -16.83
C ARG A 141 -14.82 -7.23 -15.35
N GLN A 142 -14.60 -8.34 -14.67
CA GLN A 142 -15.04 -8.56 -13.29
C GLN A 142 -13.88 -8.39 -12.31
N TYR A 143 -14.20 -8.07 -11.04
CA TYR A 143 -13.21 -8.12 -9.96
C TYR A 143 -12.76 -9.56 -9.74
N GLY A 144 -11.43 -9.75 -9.82
CA GLY A 144 -10.82 -11.04 -10.12
C GLY A 144 -10.59 -11.94 -8.92
N LEU A 145 -10.30 -11.37 -7.74
CA LEU A 145 -10.00 -12.14 -6.54
C LEU A 145 -11.28 -12.33 -5.72
N LYS A 146 -11.69 -13.58 -5.50
CA LYS A 146 -12.96 -13.93 -4.84
C LYS A 146 -12.78 -14.53 -3.47
N THR A 147 -11.61 -15.10 -3.20
CA THR A 147 -11.32 -15.72 -1.91
C THR A 147 -10.31 -14.90 -1.12
N LYS A 148 -10.34 -15.09 0.20
CA LYS A 148 -9.33 -14.51 1.09
C LYS A 148 -7.93 -15.03 0.77
N GLU A 149 -7.82 -16.31 0.40
CA GLU A 149 -6.55 -16.93 0.03
C GLU A 149 -5.92 -16.27 -1.20
N GLU A 150 -6.70 -16.09 -2.27
CA GLU A 150 -6.26 -15.35 -3.46
C GLU A 150 -5.84 -13.91 -3.11
N ALA A 151 -6.54 -13.27 -2.17
CA ALA A 151 -6.20 -11.94 -1.71
C ALA A 151 -4.86 -11.90 -0.97
N GLU A 152 -4.58 -12.84 -0.06
CA GLU A 152 -3.28 -12.88 0.64
C GLU A 152 -2.13 -13.16 -0.34
N ILE A 153 -2.32 -14.08 -1.29
CA ILE A 153 -1.32 -14.37 -2.34
C ILE A 153 -1.04 -13.12 -3.17
N ALA A 154 -2.09 -12.46 -3.67
CA ALA A 154 -1.92 -11.24 -4.46
C ALA A 154 -1.30 -10.10 -3.67
N LYS A 155 -1.64 -9.97 -2.38
CA LYS A 155 -1.05 -8.96 -1.49
C LYS A 155 0.45 -9.18 -1.31
N ALA A 156 0.86 -10.42 -1.05
CA ALA A 156 2.28 -10.77 -0.91
C ALA A 156 3.05 -10.49 -2.21
N TYR A 157 2.50 -10.90 -3.35
CA TYR A 157 3.09 -10.62 -4.67
C TYR A 157 3.22 -9.12 -4.97
N LEU A 158 2.18 -8.33 -4.67
CA LEU A 158 2.24 -6.89 -4.88
C LEU A 158 3.26 -6.22 -3.96
N ARG A 159 3.40 -6.68 -2.71
CA ARG A 159 4.45 -6.19 -1.79
C ARG A 159 5.85 -6.52 -2.29
N SER A 160 6.07 -7.74 -2.80
CA SER A 160 7.40 -8.11 -3.32
C SER A 160 7.84 -7.28 -4.54
N ILE A 161 6.91 -6.68 -5.29
CA ILE A 161 7.25 -5.73 -6.37
C ILE A 161 7.83 -4.42 -5.82
N PHE A 162 7.40 -4.00 -4.62
CA PHE A 162 7.88 -2.75 -4.02
C PHE A 162 9.21 -2.93 -3.28
N GLU A 163 9.41 -4.09 -2.66
CA GLU A 163 10.58 -4.41 -1.85
C GLU A 163 11.79 -4.90 -2.67
N GLY A 164 11.56 -5.33 -3.92
CA GLY A 164 12.59 -5.82 -4.84
C GLY A 164 13.05 -4.77 -5.85
#